data_AF-A0AAV6G107-F1
#
_entry.id   AF-A0AAV6G107-F1
#
_cell.length_a   1.000
_cell.length_b   1.000
_cell.length_c   1.000
_cell.angle_alpha   90.00
_cell.angle_beta   90.00
_cell.angle_gamma   90.00
#
_symmetry.space_group_name_H-M   'P 1'
#
loop_
_entity.id
_entity.type
_entity.pdbx_description
1 polymer ?
#
loop_
_entity_poly.entity_id
_entity_poly.type
_entity_poly.pdbx_seq_one_letter_code
_entity_poly.pdbx_strand_id
1 'polypeptide(L)'
;MAAVVLTHCWKGLSQTLSYGRVAAYSPLCYGGLRHKSTLQYASRPDLPKLAYRKIKGKSPGVVFLPGYASNMSGQKAQALEEFCQSLGHSYLRFDYTGCGQSKVYLQSAQ
;
A
#
# COMPACT_ATOMS: atom_id res chain seq x y z
N MET A 1 -30.14 -6.94 -49.97
CA MET A 1 -30.14 -5.58 -50.54
C MET A 1 -31.50 -4.94 -50.23
N ALA A 2 -31.67 -4.46 -49.01
CA ALA A 2 -32.83 -3.66 -48.60
C ALA A 2 -32.32 -2.63 -47.58
N ALA A 3 -32.20 -1.40 -48.06
CA ALA A 3 -31.92 -0.22 -47.26
C ALA A 3 -33.22 0.30 -46.63
N VAL A 4 -33.13 1.46 -45.97
CA VAL A 4 -34.20 2.25 -45.32
C VAL A 4 -34.52 1.67 -43.92
N VAL A 5 -34.40 2.39 -42.79
CA VAL A 5 -35.20 3.56 -42.41
C VAL A 5 -34.62 4.17 -41.09
N LEU A 6 -34.37 5.49 -41.14
CA LEU A 6 -34.45 6.55 -40.10
C LEU A 6 -33.65 6.39 -38.78
N THR A 7 -32.61 7.19 -38.49
CA THR A 7 -32.62 8.62 -38.10
C THR A 7 -33.55 9.01 -36.94
N HIS A 8 -32.92 9.35 -35.82
CA HIS A 8 -33.28 10.40 -34.87
C HIS A 8 -34.69 10.41 -34.22
N CYS A 9 -34.75 10.00 -32.95
CA CYS A 9 -35.66 10.61 -31.98
C CYS A 9 -34.84 11.15 -30.81
N TRP A 10 -34.49 12.44 -30.89
CA TRP A 10 -34.03 13.24 -29.77
C TRP A 10 -35.26 13.88 -29.10
N LYS A 11 -35.18 14.00 -27.77
CA LYS A 11 -36.05 14.73 -26.83
C LYS A 11 -37.17 13.90 -26.19
N GLY A 12 -36.90 13.58 -24.92
CA GLY A 12 -37.86 13.88 -23.86
C GLY A 12 -38.48 12.69 -23.18
N LEU A 13 -37.83 12.18 -22.12
CA LEU A 13 -38.60 11.81 -20.94
C LEU A 13 -37.86 12.26 -19.69
N SER A 14 -38.44 13.30 -19.11
CA SER A 14 -38.14 13.94 -17.85
C SER A 14 -38.27 12.95 -16.69
N GLN A 15 -37.41 13.14 -15.70
CA GLN A 15 -37.70 12.96 -14.26
C GLN A 15 -38.16 11.57 -13.79
N THR A 16 -37.21 10.81 -13.24
CA THR A 16 -37.43 10.12 -11.97
C THR A 16 -36.30 10.44 -11.01
N LEU A 17 -36.55 11.46 -10.19
CA LEU A 17 -35.93 11.63 -8.89
C LEU A 17 -36.38 10.44 -8.03
N SER A 18 -35.48 9.53 -7.68
CA SER A 18 -35.60 8.77 -6.43
C SER A 18 -34.29 8.07 -6.11
N TYR A 19 -33.72 8.49 -4.97
CA TYR A 19 -32.76 7.77 -4.16
C TYR A 19 -31.36 7.53 -4.75
N GLY A 20 -30.43 8.36 -4.27
CA GLY A 20 -29.01 8.12 -4.33
C GLY A 20 -28.67 6.72 -3.80
N ARG A 21 -28.45 5.79 -4.73
CA ARG A 21 -27.50 4.72 -4.51
C ARG A 21 -26.12 5.38 -4.48
N VAL A 22 -25.67 5.69 -3.26
CA VAL A 22 -24.24 5.67 -2.98
C VAL A 22 -23.76 4.38 -3.59
N ALA A 23 -22.89 4.46 -4.60
CA ALA A 23 -22.19 3.30 -5.10
C ALA A 23 -21.58 2.67 -3.85
N ALA A 24 -22.16 1.55 -3.43
CA ALA A 24 -21.53 0.69 -2.46
C ALA A 24 -20.26 0.27 -3.16
N TYR A 25 -19.17 1.00 -2.90
CA TYR A 25 -17.84 0.45 -2.94
C TYR A 25 -17.93 -0.73 -1.99
N SER A 26 -18.34 -1.88 -2.50
CA SER A 26 -18.20 -3.13 -1.80
C SER A 26 -16.73 -3.15 -1.41
N PRO A 27 -16.38 -3.10 -0.12
CA PRO A 27 -15.06 -3.54 0.24
C PRO A 27 -15.13 -5.01 -0.15
N LEU A 28 -14.56 -5.35 -1.30
CA LEU A 28 -14.26 -6.72 -1.59
C LEU A 28 -13.41 -7.12 -0.39
N CYS A 29 -14.04 -7.88 0.50
CA CYS A 29 -13.43 -8.36 1.71
C CYS A 29 -12.20 -9.12 1.23
N TYR A 30 -11.03 -8.49 1.23
CA TYR A 30 -9.74 -9.13 1.00
C TYR A 30 -9.40 -9.93 2.27
N GLY A 31 -10.33 -10.77 2.69
CA GLY A 31 -10.14 -11.82 3.67
C GLY A 31 -9.55 -13.00 2.93
N GLY A 32 -8.23 -13.07 2.90
CA GLY A 32 -7.54 -14.25 2.39
C GLY A 32 -6.08 -13.96 2.10
N LEU A 33 -5.22 -14.42 3.00
CA LEU A 33 -3.77 -14.22 3.02
C LEU A 33 -3.34 -12.79 3.35
N ARG A 34 -3.09 -12.56 4.65
CA ARG A 34 -2.25 -11.46 5.11
C ARG A 34 -0.90 -11.60 4.42
N HIS A 35 -0.66 -10.80 3.39
CA HIS A 35 0.61 -10.76 2.68
C HIS A 35 1.64 -10.12 3.62
N LYS A 36 2.35 -10.95 4.38
CA LYS A 36 3.47 -10.48 5.21
C LYS A 36 4.70 -10.41 4.33
N SER A 37 5.18 -9.20 4.08
CA SER A 37 6.55 -8.96 3.62
C SER A 37 7.58 -9.60 4.57
N THR A 38 8.57 -10.28 4.01
CA THR A 38 9.63 -10.96 4.77
C THR A 38 10.61 -9.95 5.37
N LEU A 39 11.03 -10.19 6.62
CA LEU A 39 12.03 -9.39 7.30
C LEU A 39 13.41 -9.62 6.66
N GLN A 40 14.08 -8.54 6.26
CA GLN A 40 15.42 -8.55 5.68
C GLN A 40 16.32 -7.56 6.41
N TYR A 41 17.64 -7.68 6.22
CA TYR A 41 18.63 -6.85 6.90
C TYR A 41 19.60 -6.21 5.91
N ALA A 42 19.74 -4.89 5.99
CA ALA A 42 20.71 -4.13 5.21
C ALA A 42 22.03 -4.02 5.99
N SER A 43 23.13 -4.48 5.38
CA SER A 43 24.47 -4.39 5.95
C SER A 43 25.12 -3.07 5.54
N ARG A 44 25.88 -2.48 6.46
CA ARG A 44 26.59 -1.20 6.29
C ARG A 44 27.97 -1.36 6.92
N PRO A 45 29.06 -0.86 6.29
CA PRO A 45 30.39 -0.88 6.91
C PRO A 45 30.34 -0.15 8.26
N ASP A 46 30.94 -0.75 9.30
CA ASP A 46 31.10 -0.17 10.65
C ASP A 46 29.81 0.28 11.39
N LEU A 47 28.64 -0.06 10.84
CA LEU A 47 27.33 0.29 11.40
C LEU A 47 26.46 -0.95 11.62
N PRO A 48 25.57 -0.96 12.64
CA PRO A 48 24.62 -2.03 12.87
C PRO A 48 23.72 -2.28 11.66
N LYS A 49 23.32 -3.54 11.47
CA LYS A 49 22.37 -3.91 10.41
C LYS A 49 21.00 -3.29 10.67
N LEU A 50 20.39 -2.76 9.61
CA LEU A 50 19.03 -2.23 9.66
C LEU A 50 18.03 -3.27 9.20
N ALA A 51 17.00 -3.49 10.00
CA ALA A 51 15.87 -4.34 9.64
C ALA A 51 14.93 -3.58 8.71
N TYR A 52 14.55 -4.21 7.61
CA TYR A 52 13.58 -3.66 6.67
C TYR A 52 12.65 -4.74 6.13
N ARG A 53 11.55 -4.28 5.55
CA ARG A 53 10.62 -5.09 4.77
C ARG A 53 10.35 -4.39 3.45
N LYS A 54 10.34 -5.16 2.37
CA LYS A 54 10.16 -4.66 1.01
C LYS A 54 9.16 -5.53 0.27
N ILE A 55 8.26 -4.89 -0.46
CA ILE A 55 7.46 -5.53 -1.50
C ILE A 55 7.98 -5.10 -2.88
N LYS A 56 8.05 -6.06 -3.80
CA LYS A 56 8.39 -5.78 -5.20
C LYS A 56 7.15 -5.20 -5.89
N GLY A 57 7.36 -4.28 -6.82
CA GLY A 57 6.29 -3.64 -7.57
C GLY A 57 6.86 -2.63 -8.56
N LYS A 58 5.96 -1.87 -9.20
CA LYS A 58 6.29 -0.86 -10.22
C LYS A 58 6.98 0.37 -9.60
N SER A 59 7.66 1.13 -10.44
CA SER A 59 8.17 2.47 -10.13
C SER A 59 7.09 3.54 -10.38
N PRO A 60 7.09 4.67 -9.65
CA PRO A 60 7.99 5.00 -8.54
C PRO A 60 7.71 4.14 -7.29
N GLY A 61 8.77 3.89 -6.52
CA GLY A 61 8.68 3.17 -5.24
C GLY A 61 8.46 4.12 -4.07
N VAL A 62 7.73 3.65 -3.06
CA VAL A 62 7.42 4.42 -1.86
C VAL A 62 8.25 3.91 -0.67
N VAL A 63 8.85 4.83 0.08
CA VAL A 63 9.60 4.50 1.31
C VAL A 63 8.91 5.15 2.50
N PHE A 64 8.58 4.36 3.51
CA PHE A 64 8.03 4.85 4.77
C PHE A 64 9.12 5.10 5.81
N LEU A 65 9.16 6.32 6.32
CA LEU A 65 10.03 6.74 7.42
C LEU A 65 9.23 6.79 8.72
N PRO A 66 9.51 5.92 9.69
CA PRO A 66 8.86 6.01 11.00
C PRO A 66 9.12 7.36 11.67
N GLY A 67 8.18 7.79 12.52
CA GLY A 67 8.36 8.96 13.38
C GLY A 67 9.20 8.64 14.62
N TYR A 68 9.35 9.62 15.52
CA TYR A 68 10.05 9.43 16.80
C TYR A 68 9.48 8.25 17.59
N ALA A 69 10.38 7.44 18.17
CA ALA A 69 10.08 6.24 18.95
C ALA A 69 9.12 5.24 18.27
N SER A 70 8.95 5.31 16.95
CA SER A 70 8.09 4.42 16.18
C SER A 70 8.93 3.40 15.42
N ASN A 71 8.35 2.23 15.17
CA ASN A 71 8.96 1.16 14.39
C ASN A 71 8.19 0.93 13.08
N MET A 72 8.76 0.12 12.19
CA MET A 72 8.16 -0.23 10.91
C MET A 72 6.88 -1.07 11.06
N SER A 73 6.59 -1.64 12.23
CA SER A 73 5.41 -2.46 12.44
C SER A 73 4.16 -1.66 12.82
N GLY A 74 4.24 -0.33 12.87
CA GLY A 74 3.09 0.54 13.16
C GLY A 74 1.96 0.45 12.12
N GLN A 75 0.74 0.82 12.54
CA GLN A 75 -0.46 0.75 11.70
C GLN A 75 -0.34 1.59 10.41
N LYS A 76 0.23 2.79 10.50
CA LYS A 76 0.46 3.66 9.32
C LYS A 76 1.36 3.01 8.28
N ALA A 77 2.39 2.29 8.73
CA ALA A 77 3.30 1.58 7.85
C ALA A 77 2.60 0.40 7.16
N GLN A 78 1.80 -0.37 7.90
CA GLN A 78 1.06 -1.51 7.34
C GLN A 78 -0.05 -1.05 6.38
N ALA A 79 -0.80 0.00 6.72
CA ALA A 79 -1.83 0.56 5.85
C ALA A 79 -1.24 1.07 4.52
N LEU A 80 -0.06 1.69 4.56
CA LEU A 80 0.62 2.15 3.35
C LEU A 80 1.19 0.98 2.52
N GLU A 81 1.67 -0.09 3.17
CA GLU A 81 2.05 -1.34 2.48
C GLU A 81 0.88 -1.92 1.69
N GLU A 82 -0.29 -2.05 2.32
CA GLU A 82 -1.52 -2.56 1.69
C GLU A 82 -1.97 -1.66 0.53
N PHE A 83 -1.89 -0.33 0.70
CA PHE A 83 -2.24 0.63 -0.35
C PHE A 83 -1.28 0.56 -1.54
N CYS A 84 0.03 0.56 -1.31
CA CYS A 84 1.00 0.44 -2.40
C CYS A 84 0.87 -0.91 -3.11
N GLN A 85 0.59 -1.99 -2.37
CA GLN A 85 0.37 -3.30 -2.93
C GLN A 85 -0.89 -3.36 -3.80
N SER A 86 -2.01 -2.74 -3.39
CA SER A 86 -3.24 -2.72 -4.19
C SER A 86 -3.07 -1.98 -5.52
N LEU A 87 -2.19 -0.97 -5.56
CA LEU A 87 -1.80 -0.27 -6.78
C LEU A 87 -0.68 -1.00 -7.57
N GLY A 88 -0.05 -2.02 -6.98
CA GLY A 88 1.07 -2.75 -7.58
C GLY A 88 2.39 -1.98 -7.60
N HIS A 89 2.56 -0.98 -6.72
CA HIS A 89 3.79 -0.20 -6.56
C HIS A 89 4.77 -0.86 -5.58
N SER A 90 6.06 -0.65 -5.82
CA SER A 90 7.07 -1.08 -4.86
C SER A 90 6.99 -0.24 -3.58
N TYR A 91 7.16 -0.89 -2.43
CA TYR A 91 7.10 -0.23 -1.13
C TYR A 91 8.15 -0.81 -0.18
N LEU A 92 8.74 0.05 0.65
CA LEU A 92 9.76 -0.29 1.63
C LEU A 92 9.51 0.44 2.95
N ARG A 93 9.70 -0.28 4.06
CA ARG A 93 9.71 0.25 5.43
C ARG A 93 10.85 -0.36 6.22
N PHE A 94 11.44 0.40 7.14
CA PHE A 94 12.58 -0.04 7.93
C PHE A 94 12.56 0.54 9.34
N ASP A 95 13.31 -0.10 10.24
CA ASP A 95 13.54 0.36 11.60
C ASP A 95 14.85 1.15 11.68
N TYR A 96 14.86 2.29 12.39
CA TYR A 96 16.10 3.00 12.72
C TYR A 96 17.01 2.16 13.64
N THR A 97 18.30 2.50 13.69
CA THR A 97 19.26 1.86 14.59
C THR A 97 18.74 1.89 16.03
N GLY A 98 18.77 0.74 16.73
CA GLY A 98 18.29 0.62 18.10
C GLY A 98 16.77 0.66 18.28
N CYS A 99 15.99 0.70 17.21
CA CYS A 99 14.54 0.60 17.24
C CYS A 99 14.07 -0.73 16.66
N GLY A 100 12.95 -1.25 17.18
CA GLY A 100 12.28 -2.43 16.62
C GLY A 100 13.20 -3.64 16.48
N GLN A 101 13.39 -4.11 15.23
CA GLN A 101 14.21 -5.26 14.89
C GLN A 101 15.63 -4.88 14.43
N SER A 102 15.96 -3.60 14.33
CA SER A 102 17.29 -3.13 13.97
C SER A 102 18.25 -3.28 15.16
N LYS A 103 19.49 -3.72 14.88
CA LYS A 103 20.50 -3.91 15.93
C LYS A 103 20.96 -2.57 16.50
N VAL A 104 21.35 -2.58 17.77
CA VAL A 104 22.06 -1.48 18.44
C VAL A 104 23.56 -1.79 18.45
N TYR A 105 24.40 -0.77 18.64
CA TYR A 105 25.77 -1.00 19.07
C TYR A 105 25.73 -1.64 20.45
N LEU A 106 26.09 -2.91 20.51
CA LEU A 106 26.61 -3.47 21.75
C LEU A 106 28.10 -3.18 21.72
N GLN A 107 28.55 -2.18 22.50
CA GLN A 107 29.93 -2.23 22.98
C GLN A 107 30.00 -3.54 23.75
N SER A 108 30.64 -4.56 23.19
CA SER A 108 31.11 -5.69 23.98
C SER A 108 32.01 -5.08 25.04
N ALA A 109 31.49 -5.00 26.28
CA ALA A 109 32.29 -4.62 27.43
C ALA A 109 33.46 -5.59 27.48
N GLN A 110 34.66 -5.07 27.19
CA GLN A 110 35.91 -5.72 27.54
C GLN A 110 36.23 -5.38 29.00
#